data_AF-A0A348TUT9-F1
#
_entry.id   AF-A0A348TUT9-F1
#
_cell.length_a   1.000
_cell.length_b   1.000
_cell.length_c   1.000
_cell.angle_alpha   90.00
_cell.angle_beta   90.00
_cell.angle_gamma   90.00
#
_symmetry.space_group_name_H-M   'P 1'
#
loop_
_entity.id
_entity.type
_entity.pdbx_description
1 polymer ?
#
loop_
_entity_poly.entity_id
_entity_poly.type
_entity_poly.pdbx_seq_one_letter_code
_entity_poly.pdbx_strand_id
1 'polypeptide(L)'
;IEKNDPVVVDMRNHYESEIGHFEGAVLPEAETFREELPMVLEKLKGQEDRKILLYCTGGIRCEKTSAYLKHHGFKDVNQLHGGIIDYARQIEEEKLPNKFHGINFVFDERLGESISDEIISECHQCAQPSANHANCANKACNLLFIQCEECAEKHEGCCTPQCIEVIHLPEEEQVEIRRKAKETKRFHRHTKVNLRNAFSEK
;
A
#
# COMPACT_ATOMS: atom_id res chain seq x y z
N ILE A 1 4.06 -13.72 -17.30
CA ILE A 1 5.36 -13.12 -16.93
C ILE A 1 6.52 -13.82 -17.66
N GLU A 2 6.52 -15.15 -17.77
CA GLU A 2 7.65 -15.92 -18.33
C GLU A 2 7.94 -15.74 -19.83
N LYS A 3 6.98 -15.22 -20.62
CA LYS A 3 7.14 -15.00 -22.06
C LYS A 3 7.62 -13.58 -22.36
N ASN A 4 8.81 -13.45 -22.96
CA ASN A 4 9.45 -12.21 -23.43
C ASN A 4 9.87 -11.21 -22.33
N ASP A 5 10.00 -11.67 -21.08
CA ASP A 5 10.46 -10.85 -19.94
C ASP A 5 9.84 -9.43 -19.90
N PRO A 6 8.52 -9.32 -19.71
CA PRO A 6 7.85 -8.04 -19.67
C PRO A 6 8.18 -7.31 -18.36
N VAL A 7 8.16 -5.98 -18.41
CA VAL A 7 8.27 -5.15 -17.20
C VAL A 7 6.90 -5.12 -16.53
N VAL A 8 6.80 -5.73 -15.35
CA VAL A 8 5.59 -5.70 -14.53
C VAL A 8 5.65 -4.46 -13.63
N VAL A 9 4.56 -3.69 -13.55
CA VAL A 9 4.53 -2.42 -12.81
C VAL A 9 3.30 -2.37 -11.91
N ASP A 10 3.55 -2.16 -10.62
CA ASP A 10 2.51 -1.90 -9.63
C ASP A 10 2.08 -0.43 -9.73
N MET A 11 0.80 -0.21 -9.98
CA MET A 11 0.19 1.13 -10.00
C MET A 11 -0.64 1.34 -8.72
N ARG A 12 -0.10 0.88 -7.60
CA ARG A 12 -0.67 1.04 -6.27
C ARG A 12 0.27 1.83 -5.37
N ASN A 13 -0.32 2.50 -4.38
CA ASN A 13 0.46 3.26 -3.40
C ASN A 13 1.41 2.31 -2.63
N HIS A 14 2.49 2.86 -2.08
CA HIS A 14 3.53 2.05 -1.44
C HIS A 14 3.02 1.16 -0.28
N TYR A 15 2.05 1.64 0.52
CA TYR A 15 1.47 0.83 1.61
C TYR A 15 0.70 -0.39 1.08
N GLU A 16 0.17 -0.33 -0.15
CA GLU A 16 -0.52 -1.46 -0.78
C GLU A 16 0.48 -2.51 -1.29
N SER A 17 1.63 -2.07 -1.80
CA SER A 17 2.69 -2.95 -2.32
C SER A 17 3.61 -3.51 -1.23
N GLU A 18 3.69 -2.84 -0.08
CA GLU A 18 4.44 -3.29 1.10
C GLU A 18 3.90 -4.63 1.63
N ILE A 19 2.58 -4.85 1.59
CA ILE A 19 1.96 -6.08 2.11
C ILE A 19 1.74 -7.17 1.06
N GLY A 20 1.88 -6.86 -0.23
CA GLY A 20 1.76 -7.85 -1.29
C GLY A 20 2.00 -7.26 -2.65
N HIS A 21 2.64 -7.99 -3.56
CA HIS A 21 2.92 -7.55 -4.94
C HIS A 21 3.28 -8.75 -5.84
N PHE A 22 3.26 -8.53 -7.16
CA PHE A 22 3.72 -9.54 -8.11
C PHE A 22 5.24 -9.69 -8.09
N GLU A 23 5.71 -10.94 -8.25
CA GLU A 23 7.13 -11.25 -8.37
C GLU A 23 7.83 -10.37 -9.42
N GLY A 24 8.93 -9.72 -9.01
CA GLY A 24 9.74 -8.88 -9.90
C GLY A 24 9.09 -7.57 -10.37
N ALA A 25 7.96 -7.17 -9.80
CA ALA A 25 7.29 -5.93 -10.16
C ALA A 25 8.09 -4.68 -9.78
N VAL A 26 8.02 -3.66 -10.62
CA VAL A 26 8.46 -2.30 -10.29
C VAL A 26 7.45 -1.71 -9.30
N LEU A 27 7.94 -1.34 -8.10
CA LEU A 27 7.13 -0.78 -7.02
C LEU A 27 7.46 0.72 -6.84
N PRO A 28 6.59 1.64 -7.29
CA PRO A 28 6.74 3.06 -7.01
C PRO A 28 6.52 3.37 -5.53
N GLU A 29 7.42 4.14 -4.91
CA GLU A 29 7.25 4.59 -3.52
C GLU A 29 6.37 5.85 -3.44
N ALA A 30 5.21 5.82 -4.11
CA ALA A 30 4.28 6.95 -4.16
C ALA A 30 3.26 6.90 -3.02
N GLU A 31 2.85 8.06 -2.51
CA GLU A 31 1.74 8.18 -1.55
C GLU A 31 0.41 8.47 -2.26
N THR A 32 0.49 9.10 -3.44
CA THR A 32 -0.67 9.45 -4.25
C THR A 32 -0.50 9.04 -5.70
N PHE A 33 -1.62 8.71 -6.36
CA PHE A 33 -1.63 8.41 -7.79
C PHE A 33 -1.06 9.57 -8.66
N ARG A 34 -1.18 10.82 -8.21
CA ARG A 34 -0.63 11.98 -8.93
C ARG A 34 0.91 11.96 -8.93
N GLU A 35 1.52 11.56 -7.83
CA GLU A 35 2.97 11.43 -7.69
C GLU A 35 3.49 10.16 -8.38
N GLU A 36 2.68 9.11 -8.40
CA GLU A 36 3.04 7.81 -8.96
C GLU A 36 3.35 7.87 -10.46
N LEU A 37 2.54 8.59 -11.25
CA LEU A 37 2.71 8.68 -12.71
C LEU A 37 4.13 9.14 -13.13
N PRO A 38 4.66 10.29 -12.67
CA PRO A 38 6.01 10.70 -13.03
C PRO A 38 7.09 9.78 -12.44
N MET A 39 6.88 9.15 -11.27
CA MET A 39 7.83 8.19 -10.71
C MET A 39 7.95 6.93 -11.57
N VAL A 40 6.82 6.40 -12.04
CA VAL A 40 6.79 5.25 -12.95
C VAL A 40 7.47 5.60 -14.26
N LEU A 41 7.19 6.77 -14.83
CA LEU A 41 7.83 7.21 -16.07
C LEU A 41 9.36 7.24 -15.94
N GLU A 42 9.89 7.81 -14.85
CA GLU A 42 11.34 7.85 -14.63
C GLU A 42 11.93 6.45 -14.40
N LYS A 43 11.26 5.58 -13.63
CA LYS A 43 11.70 4.19 -13.41
C LYS A 43 11.72 3.35 -14.69
N LEU A 44 10.87 3.69 -15.67
CA LEU A 44 10.75 2.97 -16.94
C LEU A 44 11.55 3.59 -18.09
N LYS A 45 12.30 4.66 -17.84
CA LYS A 45 13.11 5.34 -18.86
C LYS A 45 14.11 4.38 -19.51
N GLY A 46 14.18 4.39 -20.83
CA GLY A 46 15.00 3.46 -21.62
C GLY A 46 14.35 2.09 -21.86
N GLN A 47 13.10 1.90 -21.41
CA GLN A 47 12.33 0.67 -21.60
C GLN A 47 11.09 0.88 -22.49
N GLU A 48 11.08 1.96 -23.30
CA GLU A 48 9.94 2.38 -24.12
C GLU A 48 9.54 1.35 -25.19
N ASP A 49 10.51 0.54 -25.63
CA ASP A 49 10.33 -0.55 -26.59
C ASP A 49 10.00 -1.90 -25.94
N ARG A 50 10.06 -2.01 -24.60
CA ARG A 50 9.72 -3.24 -23.88
C ARG A 50 8.22 -3.38 -23.70
N LYS A 51 7.78 -4.63 -23.53
CA LYS A 51 6.41 -4.93 -23.11
C LYS A 51 6.22 -4.55 -21.65
N ILE A 52 5.27 -3.65 -21.39
CA ILE A 52 4.89 -3.21 -20.05
C ILE A 52 3.55 -3.86 -19.67
N LEU A 53 3.49 -4.45 -18.47
CA LEU A 53 2.29 -5.01 -17.86
C LEU A 53 1.96 -4.25 -16.58
N LEU A 54 0.88 -3.49 -16.61
CA LEU A 54 0.40 -2.71 -15.47
C LEU A 54 -0.61 -3.52 -14.64
N TYR A 55 -0.60 -3.36 -13.32
CA TYR A 55 -1.68 -3.85 -12.47
C TYR A 55 -1.99 -2.89 -11.33
N CYS A 56 -3.21 -2.99 -10.80
CA CYS A 56 -3.61 -2.42 -9.53
C CYS A 56 -4.75 -3.28 -8.96
N THR A 57 -5.33 -2.89 -7.83
CA THR A 57 -6.38 -3.67 -7.14
C THR A 57 -7.55 -4.06 -8.06
N GLY A 58 -8.09 -3.11 -8.83
CA GLY A 58 -9.28 -3.32 -9.68
C GLY A 58 -9.20 -2.74 -11.10
N GLY A 59 -8.00 -2.41 -11.59
CA GLY A 59 -7.76 -1.97 -12.98
C GLY A 59 -7.88 -0.46 -13.27
N ILE A 60 -8.66 0.31 -12.50
CA ILE A 60 -8.95 1.74 -12.81
C ILE A 60 -7.69 2.63 -12.94
N ARG A 61 -6.67 2.44 -12.08
CA ARG A 61 -5.42 3.22 -12.14
C ARG A 61 -4.60 2.87 -13.39
N CYS A 62 -4.68 1.62 -13.84
CA CYS A 62 -3.97 1.15 -15.03
C CYS A 62 -4.50 1.78 -16.31
N GLU A 63 -5.81 2.07 -16.41
CA GLU A 63 -6.39 2.74 -17.59
C GLU A 63 -5.73 4.09 -17.84
N LYS A 64 -5.66 4.92 -16.79
CA LYS A 64 -5.04 6.25 -16.86
C LYS A 64 -3.55 6.17 -17.12
N THR A 65 -2.87 5.23 -16.46
CA THR A 65 -1.43 5.03 -16.60
C THR A 65 -1.05 4.54 -17.99
N SER A 66 -1.85 3.63 -18.57
CA SER A 66 -1.65 3.12 -19.93
C SER A 66 -1.70 4.26 -20.95
N ALA A 67 -2.70 5.13 -20.85
CA ALA A 67 -2.79 6.32 -21.69
C ALA A 67 -1.59 7.28 -21.48
N TYR A 68 -1.18 7.48 -20.22
CA TYR A 68 -0.05 8.34 -19.87
C TYR A 68 1.27 7.81 -20.46
N LEU A 69 1.61 6.54 -20.25
CA LEU A 69 2.85 5.95 -20.79
C LEU A 69 2.85 5.94 -22.33
N LYS A 70 1.73 5.61 -22.97
CA LYS A 70 1.62 5.68 -24.44
C LYS A 70 1.86 7.09 -24.97
N HIS A 71 1.36 8.12 -24.29
CA HIS A 71 1.63 9.51 -24.63
C HIS A 71 3.13 9.86 -24.53
N HIS A 72 3.85 9.20 -23.62
CA HIS A 72 5.30 9.34 -23.43
C HIS A 72 6.15 8.37 -24.27
N GLY A 73 5.58 7.72 -25.28
CA GLY A 73 6.34 6.96 -26.29
C GLY A 73 6.47 5.45 -26.03
N PHE A 74 5.86 4.92 -24.97
CA PHE A 74 5.82 3.48 -24.72
C PHE A 74 4.92 2.77 -25.73
N LYS A 75 5.44 1.75 -26.41
CA LYS A 75 4.77 1.13 -27.56
C LYS A 75 3.84 -0.03 -27.20
N ASP A 76 4.25 -0.88 -26.25
CA ASP A 76 3.51 -2.09 -25.87
C ASP A 76 3.11 -2.06 -24.39
N VAL A 77 2.07 -1.28 -24.08
CA VAL A 77 1.53 -1.15 -22.71
C VAL A 77 0.21 -1.89 -22.60
N ASN A 78 0.21 -2.92 -21.75
CA ASN A 78 -0.95 -3.75 -21.42
C ASN A 78 -1.21 -3.68 -19.91
N GLN A 79 -2.37 -4.18 -19.50
CA GLN A 79 -2.77 -4.19 -18.10
C GLN A 79 -3.46 -5.51 -17.73
N LEU A 80 -3.43 -5.84 -16.44
CA LEU A 80 -4.21 -6.91 -15.86
C LEU A 80 -5.68 -6.49 -15.80
N HIS A 81 -6.51 -7.07 -16.68
CA HIS A 81 -7.94 -6.79 -16.71
C HIS A 81 -8.59 -7.24 -15.39
N GLY A 82 -9.44 -6.39 -14.80
CA GLY A 82 -10.05 -6.65 -13.49
C GLY A 82 -9.09 -6.54 -12.29
N GLY A 83 -7.80 -6.30 -12.52
CA GLY A 83 -6.80 -6.11 -11.47
C GLY A 83 -6.51 -7.38 -10.66
N ILE A 84 -5.94 -7.18 -9.47
CA ILE A 84 -5.56 -8.28 -8.56
C ILE A 84 -6.79 -9.07 -8.11
N ILE A 85 -7.95 -8.42 -7.94
CA ILE A 85 -9.20 -9.07 -7.55
C ILE A 85 -9.63 -10.13 -8.57
N ASP A 86 -9.65 -9.79 -9.86
CA ASP A 86 -10.03 -10.76 -10.89
C ASP A 86 -8.94 -11.83 -11.10
N TYR A 87 -7.67 -11.47 -10.92
CA TYR A 87 -6.58 -12.43 -10.92
C TYR A 87 -6.73 -13.51 -9.83
N ALA A 88 -7.04 -13.10 -8.59
CA ALA A 88 -7.26 -14.00 -7.47
C ALA A 88 -8.39 -15.01 -7.77
N ARG A 89 -9.48 -14.53 -8.37
CA ARG A 89 -10.59 -15.36 -8.82
C ARG A 89 -10.15 -16.36 -9.89
N GLN A 90 -9.42 -15.90 -10.91
CA GLN A 90 -8.96 -16.75 -12.02
C GLN A 90 -7.99 -17.85 -11.54
N ILE A 91 -7.04 -17.54 -10.66
CA ILE A 91 -6.10 -18.57 -10.17
C ILE A 91 -6.81 -19.68 -9.39
N GLU A 92 -7.88 -19.35 -8.67
CA GLU A 92 -8.68 -20.33 -7.92
C GLU A 92 -9.55 -21.18 -8.85
N GLU A 93 -10.24 -20.54 -9.80
CA GLU A 93 -11.13 -21.19 -10.78
C GLU A 93 -10.36 -22.11 -11.73
N GLU A 94 -9.21 -21.63 -12.24
CA GLU A 94 -8.43 -22.31 -13.28
C GLU A 94 -7.25 -23.13 -12.74
N LYS A 95 -7.02 -23.12 -11.42
CA LYS A 95 -5.90 -23.83 -10.75
C LYS A 95 -4.53 -23.43 -11.32
N LEU A 96 -4.36 -22.13 -11.58
CA LEU A 96 -3.11 -21.57 -12.10
C LEU A 96 -2.09 -21.36 -10.97
N PRO A 97 -0.79 -21.40 -11.27
CA PRO A 97 0.23 -21.02 -10.31
C PRO A 97 0.09 -19.54 -9.93
N ASN A 98 0.06 -19.28 -8.62
CA ASN A 98 0.06 -17.93 -8.09
C ASN A 98 1.45 -17.29 -8.23
N LYS A 99 1.49 -16.04 -8.69
CA LYS A 99 2.71 -15.21 -8.85
C LYS A 99 2.65 -13.92 -8.02
N PHE A 100 1.56 -13.72 -7.28
CA PHE A 100 1.38 -12.62 -6.35
C PHE A 100 1.77 -13.10 -4.95
N HIS A 101 2.71 -12.40 -4.33
CA HIS A 101 3.15 -12.66 -2.96
C HIS A 101 2.40 -11.72 -2.00
N GLY A 102 2.07 -12.20 -0.82
CA GLY A 102 1.40 -11.42 0.21
C GLY A 102 -0.11 -11.26 0.04
N ILE A 103 -0.58 -10.12 0.54
CA ILE A 103 -1.98 -9.72 0.69
C ILE A 103 -2.29 -8.56 -0.25
N ASN A 104 -3.47 -8.59 -0.87
CA ASN A 104 -3.97 -7.46 -1.66
C ASN A 104 -4.70 -6.48 -0.74
N PHE A 105 -4.20 -5.25 -0.64
CA PHE A 105 -4.89 -4.18 0.10
C PHE A 105 -6.24 -3.83 -0.57
N VAL A 106 -7.30 -3.77 0.25
CA VAL A 106 -8.65 -3.38 -0.19
C VAL A 106 -9.15 -2.18 0.63
N PHE A 107 -9.92 -1.31 -0.01
CA PHE A 107 -10.37 -0.03 0.55
C PHE A 107 -11.70 -0.16 1.30
N ASP A 108 -11.83 -1.19 2.12
CA ASP A 108 -12.97 -1.46 2.99
C ASP A 108 -12.51 -1.95 4.37
N GLU A 109 -13.44 -2.35 5.24
CA GLU A 109 -13.14 -2.76 6.62
C GLU A 109 -12.19 -3.96 6.72
N ARG A 110 -12.04 -4.75 5.64
CA ARG A 110 -11.14 -5.91 5.62
C ARG A 110 -9.67 -5.48 5.60
N LEU A 111 -9.35 -4.33 5.00
CA LEU A 111 -8.00 -3.78 4.76
C LEU A 111 -7.00 -4.70 4.02
N GLY A 112 -7.36 -5.95 3.76
CA GLY A 112 -6.56 -6.92 3.04
C GLY A 112 -7.38 -8.13 2.63
N GLU A 113 -7.02 -8.72 1.50
CA GLU A 113 -7.51 -10.01 1.02
C GLU A 113 -6.30 -10.90 0.69
N SER A 114 -6.20 -12.06 1.33
CA SER A 114 -5.08 -12.97 1.13
C SER A 114 -5.12 -13.54 -0.28
N ILE A 115 -4.09 -13.22 -1.08
CA ILE A 115 -3.91 -13.81 -2.41
C ILE A 115 -2.97 -15.01 -2.32
N SER A 116 -1.99 -14.94 -1.42
CA SER A 116 -1.10 -16.03 -1.03
C SER A 116 -1.07 -16.18 0.49
N ASP A 117 -0.50 -17.29 0.97
CA ASP A 117 -0.30 -17.55 2.40
C ASP A 117 0.97 -16.87 2.98
N GLU A 118 1.69 -16.11 2.16
CA GLU A 118 2.94 -15.47 2.55
C GLU A 118 2.70 -14.15 3.29
N ILE A 119 3.49 -13.89 4.33
CA ILE A 119 3.59 -12.56 4.96
C ILE A 119 4.93 -11.98 4.55
N ILE A 120 4.91 -10.98 3.68
CA ILE A 120 6.12 -10.36 3.12
C ILE A 120 6.49 -9.02 3.77
N SER A 121 5.70 -8.61 4.76
CA SER A 121 5.83 -7.34 5.48
C SER A 121 6.09 -7.57 6.97
N GLU A 122 6.50 -6.51 7.65
CA GLU A 122 6.81 -6.53 9.06
C GLU A 122 6.00 -5.46 9.79
N CYS A 123 5.68 -5.74 11.06
CA CYS A 123 5.21 -4.73 11.99
C CYS A 123 6.19 -3.55 12.03
N HIS A 124 5.66 -2.35 11.82
CA HIS A 124 6.45 -1.12 11.76
C HIS A 124 7.07 -0.76 13.12
N GLN A 125 6.58 -1.34 14.22
CA GLN A 125 7.04 -1.08 15.59
C GLN A 125 8.06 -2.12 16.09
N CYS A 126 7.89 -3.42 15.80
CA CYS A 126 8.71 -4.47 16.43
C CYS A 126 9.44 -5.42 15.47
N ALA A 127 9.33 -5.27 14.15
CA ALA A 127 9.93 -6.18 13.15
C ALA A 127 9.28 -7.55 12.97
N GLN A 128 8.33 -7.94 13.82
CA GLN A 128 7.70 -9.25 13.64
C GLN A 128 6.90 -9.30 12.33
N PRO A 129 6.91 -10.44 11.61
CA PRO A 129 6.11 -10.59 10.40
C PRO A 129 4.65 -10.22 10.64
N SER A 130 4.14 -9.30 9.83
CA SER A 130 2.74 -8.88 9.90
C SER A 130 2.38 -8.15 8.62
N ALA A 131 1.15 -8.37 8.14
CA ALA A 131 0.54 -7.63 7.04
C ALA A 131 -0.72 -6.87 7.50
N ASN A 132 -0.91 -6.74 8.82
CA ASN A 132 -2.10 -6.15 9.40
C ASN A 132 -1.99 -4.61 9.38
N HIS A 133 -2.65 -4.01 8.40
CA HIS A 133 -2.80 -2.56 8.37
C HIS A 133 -3.78 -2.09 9.44
N ALA A 134 -3.38 -1.06 10.17
CA ALA A 134 -4.21 -0.38 11.14
C ALA A 134 -4.08 1.14 10.99
N ASN A 135 -5.18 1.85 11.24
CA ASN A 135 -5.11 3.28 11.47
C ASN A 135 -4.80 3.52 12.95
N CYS A 136 -3.93 4.48 13.25
CA CYS A 136 -3.66 4.89 14.62
C CYS A 136 -4.97 5.23 15.35
N ALA A 137 -5.17 4.65 16.55
CA ALA A 137 -6.36 4.88 17.37
C ALA A 137 -6.58 6.36 17.71
N ASN A 138 -5.51 7.16 17.76
CA ASN A 138 -5.62 8.61 17.73
C ASN A 138 -6.15 9.07 16.35
N LYS A 139 -7.47 9.30 16.29
CA LYS A 139 -8.21 9.78 15.11
C LYS A 139 -7.70 11.12 14.55
N ALA A 140 -6.98 11.93 15.32
CA ALA A 140 -6.33 13.14 14.81
C ALA A 140 -5.03 12.84 14.06
N CYS A 141 -4.32 11.77 14.45
CA CYS A 141 -3.12 11.27 13.78
C CYS A 141 -3.49 10.53 12.49
N ASN A 142 -4.39 9.54 12.60
CA ASN A 142 -4.94 8.75 11.48
C ASN A 142 -3.87 8.28 10.49
N LEU A 143 -2.71 7.90 11.03
CA LEU A 143 -1.62 7.27 10.31
C LEU A 143 -2.02 5.82 10.00
N LEU A 144 -1.92 5.41 8.75
CA LEU A 144 -2.01 4.01 8.35
C LEU A 144 -0.61 3.38 8.46
N PHE A 145 -0.49 2.26 9.17
CA PHE A 145 0.77 1.55 9.39
C PHE A 145 0.52 0.07 9.63
N ILE A 146 1.57 -0.75 9.61
CA ILE A 146 1.46 -2.18 9.90
C ILE A 146 1.71 -2.42 11.39
N GLN A 147 0.74 -3.05 12.07
CA GLN A 147 0.80 -3.35 13.49
C GLN A 147 0.41 -4.81 13.77
N CYS A 148 1.34 -5.57 14.34
CA CYS A 148 1.03 -6.91 14.84
C CYS A 148 0.13 -6.85 16.09
N GLU A 149 -0.56 -7.94 16.40
CA GLU A 149 -1.50 -8.05 17.53
C GLU A 149 -0.84 -7.68 18.87
N GLU A 150 0.35 -8.21 19.15
CA GLU A 150 1.10 -7.91 20.39
C GLU A 150 1.38 -6.40 20.55
N CYS A 151 1.78 -5.74 19.46
CA CYS A 151 2.00 -4.29 19.47
C CYS A 151 0.68 -3.51 19.57
N ALA A 152 -0.40 -3.99 18.95
CA ALA A 152 -1.71 -3.36 19.04
C ALA A 152 -2.23 -3.38 20.48
N GLU A 153 -2.05 -4.49 21.20
CA GLU A 153 -2.38 -4.61 22.62
C GLU A 153 -1.47 -3.71 23.47
N LYS A 154 -0.15 -3.81 23.29
CA LYS A 154 0.84 -3.06 24.08
C LYS A 154 0.75 -1.55 23.92
N HIS A 155 0.39 -1.09 22.72
CA HIS A 155 0.39 0.32 22.36
C HIS A 155 -1.02 0.87 22.11
N GLU A 156 -2.06 0.14 22.50
CA GLU A 156 -3.47 0.58 22.40
C GLU A 156 -3.85 1.05 20.99
N GLY A 157 -3.40 0.32 19.97
CA GLY A 157 -3.62 0.67 18.56
C GLY A 157 -2.94 1.98 18.11
N CYS A 158 -2.01 2.53 18.89
CA CYS A 158 -1.35 3.80 18.59
C CYS A 158 0.03 3.63 17.97
N CYS A 159 0.41 4.59 17.13
CA CYS A 159 1.69 4.58 16.43
C CYS A 159 2.86 5.13 17.28
N THR A 160 2.59 5.96 18.30
CA THR A 160 3.59 6.56 19.21
C THR A 160 3.03 6.74 20.63
N PRO A 161 3.89 6.93 21.66
CA PRO A 161 3.44 7.26 23.02
C PRO A 161 2.59 8.52 23.11
N GLN A 162 2.90 9.56 22.31
CA GLN A 162 2.09 10.78 22.28
C GLN A 162 0.68 10.52 21.75
N CYS A 163 0.51 9.53 20.86
CA CYS A 163 -0.82 9.14 20.42
C CYS A 163 -1.59 8.41 21.53
N ILE A 164 -0.90 7.63 22.37
CA ILE A 164 -1.48 7.02 23.58
C ILE A 164 -1.96 8.12 24.53
N GLU A 165 -1.11 9.12 24.81
CA GLU A 165 -1.49 10.27 25.65
C GLU A 165 -2.78 10.94 25.13
N VAL A 166 -2.89 11.15 23.81
CA VAL A 166 -4.07 11.79 23.20
C VAL A 166 -5.34 10.97 23.35
N ILE A 167 -5.31 9.64 23.17
CA ILE A 167 -6.53 8.81 23.30
C ILE A 167 -7.05 8.72 24.74
N HIS A 168 -6.20 9.01 25.73
CA HIS A 168 -6.56 9.06 27.15
C HIS A 168 -7.00 10.46 27.64
N LEU A 169 -6.94 11.48 26.79
CA LEU A 169 -7.49 12.80 27.13
C LEU A 169 -9.03 12.78 27.16
N PRO A 170 -9.68 13.71 27.89
CA PRO A 170 -11.13 13.89 27.82
C PRO A 170 -11.62 14.07 26.37
N GLU A 171 -12.82 13.56 26.05
CA GLU A 171 -13.37 13.61 24.68
C GLU A 171 -13.43 15.04 24.12
N GLU A 172 -13.69 16.05 24.96
CA GLU A 172 -13.70 17.46 24.57
C GLU A 172 -12.33 17.93 24.05
N GLU A 173 -11.25 17.51 24.71
CA GLU A 173 -9.88 17.82 24.28
C GLU A 173 -9.53 17.05 23.00
N GLN A 174 -9.93 15.77 22.89
CA GLN A 174 -9.75 14.99 21.67
C GLN A 174 -10.49 15.62 20.47
N VAL A 175 -11.71 16.12 20.67
CA VAL A 175 -12.47 16.87 19.64
C VAL A 175 -11.68 18.08 19.17
N GLU A 176 -11.12 18.87 20.09
CA GLU A 176 -10.37 20.07 19.73
C GLU A 176 -9.06 19.76 19.00
N ILE A 177 -8.33 18.70 19.43
CA ILE A 177 -7.14 18.20 18.73
C ILE A 177 -7.51 17.73 17.32
N ARG A 178 -8.59 16.96 17.17
CA ARG A 178 -9.09 16.53 15.86
C ARG A 178 -9.43 17.74 15.00
N ARG A 179 -10.16 18.73 15.52
CA ARG A 179 -10.55 19.96 14.81
C ARG A 179 -9.34 20.68 14.23
N LYS A 180 -8.30 20.91 15.05
CA LYS A 180 -7.04 21.52 14.63
C LYS A 180 -6.31 20.68 13.57
N ALA A 181 -6.35 19.36 13.67
CA ALA A 181 -5.76 18.47 12.67
C ALA A 181 -6.47 18.55 11.30
N LYS A 182 -7.82 18.68 11.27
CA LYS A 182 -8.58 18.81 10.01
C LYS A 182 -8.16 20.02 9.18
N GLU A 183 -7.83 21.13 9.85
CA GLU A 183 -7.39 22.37 9.22
C GLU A 183 -6.05 22.22 8.46
N THR A 184 -5.27 21.16 8.77
CA THR A 184 -3.97 20.89 8.14
C THR A 184 -4.03 20.00 6.88
N LYS A 185 -5.23 19.67 6.36
CA LYS A 185 -5.46 18.82 5.17
C LYS A 185 -4.89 17.38 5.27
N ARG A 186 -4.72 16.83 6.48
CA ARG A 186 -4.05 15.53 6.73
C ARG A 186 -5.01 14.35 6.94
N PHE A 187 -6.12 14.27 6.20
CA PHE A 187 -6.96 13.08 6.30
C PHE A 187 -6.30 11.93 5.54
N HIS A 188 -6.02 10.83 6.26
CA HIS A 188 -5.32 9.63 5.81
C HIS A 188 -3.84 9.87 5.51
N ARG A 189 -3.02 9.79 6.56
CA ARG A 189 -1.56 9.88 6.41
C ARG A 189 -1.05 8.49 6.06
N HIS A 190 -0.73 8.31 4.79
CA HIS A 190 -0.09 7.09 4.29
C HIS A 190 1.43 7.21 4.25
N THR A 191 2.01 8.30 4.75
CA THR A 191 3.45 8.54 4.69
C THR A 191 4.25 7.44 5.36
N LYS A 192 5.28 6.95 4.67
CA LYS A 192 6.27 6.01 5.22
C LYS A 192 6.95 6.64 6.44
N VAL A 193 6.75 6.05 7.61
CA VAL A 193 7.34 6.51 8.87
C VAL A 193 8.04 5.37 9.57
N ASN A 194 9.23 5.64 10.09
CA ASN A 194 9.95 4.67 10.91
C ASN A 194 9.44 4.73 12.36
N LEU A 195 8.70 3.69 12.77
CA LEU A 195 8.12 3.57 14.11
C LEU A 195 8.94 2.69 15.06
N ARG A 196 10.09 2.15 14.62
CA ARG A 196 10.89 1.18 15.40
C ARG A 196 11.38 1.72 16.72
N ASN A 197 11.71 3.01 16.75
CA ASN A 197 12.19 3.68 17.96
C ASN A 197 11.12 4.57 18.60
N ALA A 198 9.87 4.50 18.15
CA ALA A 198 8.80 5.34 18.70
C ALA A 198 8.52 5.06 20.18
N PHE A 199 8.75 3.82 20.61
CA PHE A 199 8.49 3.33 21.98
C PHE A 199 9.75 2.92 22.73
N SER A 200 10.93 3.18 22.19
CA SER A 200 12.18 2.94 22.92
C SER A 200 12.32 4.01 24.00
N GLU A 201 12.57 3.60 25.25
CA GLU A 201 12.97 4.51 26.32
C GLU A 201 14.27 5.22 25.89
N LYS A 202 14.31 6.54 26.07
CA LYS A 202 15.55 7.32 25.95
C LYS A 202 16.42 7.12 27.18
#